data_AF-A0A841Z161-F1
#
_entry.id   AF-A0A841Z161-F1
#
_cell.length_a   1.000
_cell.length_b   1.000
_cell.length_c   1.000
_cell.angle_alpha   90.00
_cell.angle_beta   90.00
_cell.angle_gamma   90.00
#
_symmetry.space_group_name_H-M   'P 1'
#
loop_
_entity.id
_entity.type
_entity.pdbx_description
1 polymer ?
#
loop_
_entity_poly.entity_id
_entity_poly.type
_entity_poly.pdbx_seq_one_letter_code
_entity_poly.pdbx_strand_id
1 'polypeptide(L)'
;MTQKFQVGDRVQVIRDNKVEIDTIMTKRYNTYQLDKEPRDCWIDGWQLAPAPALVVVPENVKDEIVPALHCNKTKEDALKHLLSIYHDENYFEREVYLWITNNFAQFISAVLNGYKVEKEPLYEIVIMDDGGDRQLLMDFGEGGIEINYESANEGRWKQRFTKAEISAIETRYNKKYSDFAVPVEEGEG
;
A
#
# COMPACT_ATOMS: atom_id res chain seq x y z
N MET A 1 24.28 10.67 20.59
CA MET A 1 24.11 10.93 19.14
C MET A 1 22.67 11.32 18.93
N THR A 2 22.39 12.55 18.48
CA THR A 2 21.03 12.97 18.13
C THR A 2 20.73 12.44 16.73
N GLN A 3 19.75 11.55 16.61
CA GLN A 3 19.30 11.03 15.32
C GLN A 3 18.82 12.20 14.45
N LYS A 4 19.28 12.25 13.19
CA LYS A 4 18.87 13.27 12.23
C LYS A 4 17.77 12.68 11.35
N PHE A 5 16.60 13.29 11.37
CA PHE A 5 15.46 12.88 10.55
C PHE A 5 15.43 13.62 9.21
N GLN A 6 14.71 13.05 8.25
CA GLN A 6 14.50 13.57 6.90
C GLN A 6 13.03 13.94 6.68
N VAL A 7 12.80 14.79 5.68
CA VAL A 7 11.43 15.08 5.22
C VAL A 7 10.80 13.79 4.69
N GLY A 8 9.58 13.51 5.10
CA GLY A 8 8.86 12.26 4.82
C GLY A 8 9.05 11.15 5.86
N ASP A 9 9.99 11.29 6.80
CA ASP A 9 10.16 10.29 7.86
C ASP A 9 8.92 10.26 8.77
N ARG A 10 8.52 9.05 9.15
CA ARG A 10 7.52 8.82 10.20
C ARG A 10 8.20 8.81 11.56
N VAL A 11 7.67 9.59 12.49
CA VAL A 11 8.22 9.77 13.83
C VAL A 11 7.16 9.60 14.90
N GLN A 12 7.59 9.18 16.08
CA GLN A 12 6.84 9.24 17.32
C GLN A 12 7.09 10.57 18.02
N VAL A 13 6.01 11.20 18.48
CA VAL A 13 6.01 12.44 19.26
C VAL A 13 5.07 12.27 20.45
N ILE A 14 5.41 12.89 21.58
CA ILE A 14 4.55 12.88 22.77
C ILE A 14 3.67 14.13 22.76
N ARG A 15 2.35 13.96 22.75
CA ARG A 15 1.33 15.01 22.88
C ARG A 15 0.35 14.65 23.98
N ASP A 16 0.06 15.59 24.88
CA ASP A 16 -0.88 15.35 25.99
C ASP A 16 -0.63 14.03 26.75
N ASN A 17 0.66 13.71 26.98
CA ASN A 17 1.14 12.46 27.59
C ASN A 17 0.81 11.17 26.81
N LYS A 18 0.55 11.27 25.50
CA LYS A 18 0.32 10.14 24.59
C LYS A 18 1.36 10.13 23.49
N VAL A 19 1.82 8.93 23.12
CA VAL A 19 2.68 8.75 21.95
C VAL A 19 1.82 8.72 20.70
N GLU A 20 2.09 9.63 19.78
CA GLU A 20 1.44 9.69 18.47
C GLU A 20 2.45 9.51 17.35
N ILE A 21 1.99 8.99 16.21
CA ILE A 21 2.79 8.93 14.99
C ILE A 21 2.42 10.10 14.08
N ASP A 22 3.44 10.75 13.54
CA ASP A 22 3.33 11.86 12.61
C ASP A 22 4.41 11.78 11.52
N THR A 23 4.33 12.68 10.55
CA THR A 23 5.25 12.75 9.41
C THR A 23 5.96 14.09 9.39
N ILE A 24 7.26 14.07 9.11
CA ILE A 24 8.05 15.31 8.95
C ILE A 24 7.74 15.95 7.61
N MET A 25 7.20 17.17 7.64
CA MET A 25 6.86 17.94 6.44
C MET A 25 8.00 18.84 5.97
N THR A 26 8.74 19.42 6.91
CA THR A 26 9.94 20.22 6.61
C THR A 26 10.88 20.28 7.81
N LYS A 27 12.11 20.73 7.60
CA LYS A 27 13.13 20.81 8.64
C LYS A 27 14.00 22.05 8.51
N ARG A 28 14.46 22.58 9.65
CA ARG A 28 15.44 23.66 9.76
C ARG A 28 16.45 23.28 10.81
N TYR A 29 17.71 23.09 10.42
CA TYR A 29 18.76 22.63 11.33
C TYR A 29 18.37 21.32 12.06
N ASN A 30 18.06 21.40 13.36
CA ASN A 30 17.65 20.28 14.21
C ASN A 30 16.21 20.39 14.72
N THR A 31 15.41 21.28 14.13
CA THR A 31 13.97 21.40 14.38
C THR A 31 13.16 20.98 13.15
N TYR A 32 11.98 20.44 13.40
CA TYR A 32 11.13 19.79 12.42
C TYR A 32 9.70 20.31 12.55
N GLN A 33 9.02 20.43 11.42
CA GLN A 33 7.59 20.70 11.36
C GLN A 33 6.88 19.39 10.99
N LEU A 34 5.88 19.02 11.78
CA LEU A 34 5.09 17.81 11.56
C LEU A 34 3.77 18.12 10.85
N ASP A 35 3.18 17.13 10.19
CA ASP A 35 1.96 17.29 9.38
C ASP A 35 0.74 17.70 10.21
N LYS A 36 0.58 17.11 11.40
CA LYS A 36 -0.57 17.39 12.27
C LYS A 36 -0.41 18.64 13.15
N GLU A 37 0.73 19.32 13.05
CA GLU A 37 1.01 20.53 13.81
C GLU A 37 0.63 21.80 13.03
N PRO A 38 0.26 22.90 13.72
CA PRO A 38 0.18 24.21 13.09
C PRO A 38 1.50 24.56 12.38
N ARG A 39 1.41 25.29 11.26
CA ARG A 39 2.59 25.54 10.42
C ARG A 39 3.75 26.29 11.11
N ASP A 40 3.46 26.96 12.21
CA ASP A 40 4.43 27.75 12.98
C ASP A 40 5.02 26.98 14.17
N CYS A 41 4.63 25.72 14.38
CA CYS A 41 5.15 24.86 15.45
C CYS A 41 6.38 24.08 14.98
N TRP A 42 7.49 24.23 15.71
CA TRP A 42 8.76 23.56 15.43
C TRP A 42 9.14 22.69 16.62
N ILE A 43 9.39 21.41 16.37
CA ILE A 43 9.73 20.42 17.40
C ILE A 43 11.20 20.06 17.27
N ASP A 44 11.90 20.01 18.39
CA ASP A 44 13.30 19.61 18.40
C ASP A 44 13.44 18.10 18.16
N GLY A 45 14.49 17.71 17.42
CA GLY A 45 14.75 16.29 17.14
C GLY A 45 14.94 15.39 18.36
N TRP A 46 15.31 15.94 19.53
CA TRP A 46 15.43 15.15 20.77
C TRP A 46 14.08 14.79 21.40
N GLN A 47 12.99 15.43 20.96
CA GLN A 47 11.61 15.11 21.35
C GLN A 47 10.96 14.07 20.43
N LEU A 48 11.67 13.64 19.39
CA LEU A 48 11.19 12.69 18.39
C LEU A 48 11.90 11.36 18.53
N ALA A 49 11.17 10.27 18.27
CA ALA A 49 11.73 8.94 18.06
C ALA A 49 11.30 8.41 16.69
N PRO A 50 12.04 7.46 16.08
CA PRO A 50 11.58 6.79 14.86
C PRO A 50 10.25 6.08 15.08
N ALA A 51 9.32 6.21 14.14
CA ALA A 51 8.10 5.40 14.18
C ALA A 51 8.40 3.92 13.88
N PRO A 52 7.57 2.98 14.40
CA PRO A 52 7.63 1.58 14.00
C PRO A 52 7.50 1.44 12.49
N ALA A 53 8.27 0.51 11.91
CA ALA A 53 8.18 0.17 10.50
C ALA A 53 6.74 -0.27 10.15
N LEU A 54 6.26 0.17 8.99
CA LEU A 54 4.96 -0.27 8.49
C LEU A 54 5.05 -1.73 8.07
N VAL A 55 4.09 -2.53 8.53
CA VAL A 55 3.91 -3.89 8.04
C VAL A 55 3.17 -3.87 6.71
N VAL A 56 3.40 -4.89 5.88
CA VAL A 56 2.66 -5.10 4.64
C VAL A 56 1.44 -5.97 4.95
N VAL A 57 0.27 -5.53 4.52
CA VAL A 57 -1.01 -6.16 4.81
C VAL A 57 -1.74 -6.44 3.49
N PRO A 58 -2.26 -7.65 3.25
CA PRO A 58 -3.07 -7.94 2.07
C PRO A 58 -4.30 -7.02 1.93
N GLU A 59 -4.77 -6.77 0.71
CA GLU A 59 -5.92 -5.88 0.45
C GLU A 59 -7.18 -6.36 1.18
N ASN A 60 -7.49 -7.66 1.16
CA ASN A 60 -8.63 -8.22 1.89
C ASN A 60 -8.53 -8.05 3.42
N VAL A 61 -7.32 -8.05 4.00
CA VAL A 61 -7.13 -7.79 5.44
C VAL A 61 -7.28 -6.30 5.74
N LYS A 62 -6.82 -5.41 4.84
CA LYS A 62 -7.07 -3.97 4.93
C LYS A 62 -8.56 -3.67 4.96
N ASP A 63 -9.35 -4.36 4.15
CA ASP A 63 -10.80 -4.16 4.07
C ASP A 63 -11.53 -4.47 5.39
N GLU A 64 -10.90 -5.22 6.29
CA GLU A 64 -11.40 -5.42 7.67
C GLU A 64 -10.90 -4.35 8.65
N ILE A 65 -9.64 -3.91 8.50
CA ILE A 65 -9.03 -2.91 9.39
C ILE A 65 -9.68 -1.54 9.19
N VAL A 66 -9.92 -1.14 7.94
CA VAL A 66 -10.43 0.19 7.59
C VAL A 66 -11.78 0.48 8.26
N PRO A 67 -12.82 -0.37 8.15
CA PRO A 67 -14.10 -0.15 8.83
C PRO A 67 -13.95 -0.08 10.35
N ALA A 68 -13.13 -0.95 10.95
CA ALA A 68 -12.91 -0.94 12.39
C ALA A 68 -12.30 0.38 12.87
N LEU A 69 -11.34 0.94 12.14
CA LEU A 69 -10.75 2.25 12.45
C LEU A 69 -11.74 3.41 12.27
N HIS A 70 -12.67 3.32 11.32
CA HIS A 70 -13.70 4.34 11.11
C HIS A 70 -14.79 4.33 12.18
N CYS A 71 -15.18 3.13 12.64
CA CYS A 71 -16.28 2.94 13.59
C CYS A 71 -15.87 3.13 15.05
N ASN A 72 -14.59 3.23 15.35
CA ASN A 72 -14.07 3.33 16.72
C ASN A 72 -13.37 4.67 16.99
N LYS A 73 -13.44 5.13 18.24
CA LYS A 73 -12.88 6.43 18.64
C LYS A 73 -11.35 6.44 18.66
N THR A 74 -10.75 5.29 18.93
CA THR A 74 -9.29 5.13 19.07
C THR A 74 -8.85 3.85 18.36
N LYS A 75 -7.56 3.76 18.06
CA LYS A 75 -6.97 2.56 17.42
C LYS A 75 -7.01 1.37 18.37
N GLU A 76 -6.87 1.61 19.67
CA GLU A 76 -6.97 0.60 20.72
C GLU A 76 -8.39 0.04 20.83
N ASP A 77 -9.42 0.88 20.68
CA ASP A 77 -10.82 0.43 20.66
C ASP A 77 -11.12 -0.36 19.37
N ALA A 78 -10.59 0.09 18.22
CA ALA A 78 -10.66 -0.66 16.96
C ALA A 78 -10.00 -2.03 17.10
N LEU A 79 -8.82 -2.11 17.71
CA LEU A 79 -8.12 -3.37 17.95
C LEU A 79 -8.93 -4.29 18.87
N LYS A 80 -9.46 -3.77 19.99
CA LYS A 80 -10.31 -4.57 20.89
C LYS A 80 -11.54 -5.12 20.16
N HIS A 81 -12.17 -4.31 19.31
CA HIS A 81 -13.29 -4.75 18.50
C HIS A 81 -12.90 -5.89 17.55
N LEU A 82 -11.83 -5.72 16.78
CA LEU A 82 -11.30 -6.75 15.87
C LEU A 82 -10.91 -8.03 16.60
N LEU A 83 -10.30 -7.93 17.78
CA LEU A 83 -9.97 -9.11 18.60
C LEU A 83 -11.21 -9.80 19.17
N SER A 84 -12.28 -9.05 19.48
CA SER A 84 -13.50 -9.64 20.00
C SER A 84 -14.25 -10.48 18.97
N ILE A 85 -14.16 -10.11 17.69
CA ILE A 85 -14.79 -10.83 16.56
C ILE A 85 -13.86 -11.87 15.92
N TYR A 86 -12.55 -11.76 16.11
CA TYR A 86 -11.57 -12.74 15.61
C TYR A 86 -11.79 -14.17 16.09
N HIS A 87 -12.35 -14.34 17.29
CA HIS A 87 -12.67 -15.67 17.82
C HIS A 87 -13.95 -16.28 17.23
N ASP A 88 -14.71 -15.53 16.43
CA ASP A 88 -15.83 -16.05 15.64
C ASP A 88 -15.32 -16.42 14.24
N GLU A 89 -15.09 -17.71 14.01
CA GLU A 89 -14.56 -18.25 12.75
C GLU A 89 -15.45 -17.96 11.53
N ASN A 90 -16.70 -17.49 11.73
CA ASN A 90 -17.60 -17.14 10.65
C ASN A 90 -17.55 -15.64 10.27
N TYR A 91 -16.84 -14.82 11.04
CA TYR A 91 -16.82 -13.37 10.80
C TYR A 91 -15.90 -13.02 9.64
N PHE A 92 -14.69 -13.57 9.65
CA PHE A 92 -13.70 -13.31 8.60
C PHE A 92 -13.80 -14.36 7.49
N GLU A 93 -13.55 -13.92 6.26
CA GLU A 93 -13.22 -14.86 5.20
C GLU A 93 -12.03 -15.73 5.62
N ARG A 94 -12.05 -17.01 5.22
CA ARG A 94 -11.04 -17.99 5.65
C ARG A 94 -9.61 -17.51 5.39
N GLU A 95 -9.37 -16.84 4.27
CA GLU A 95 -8.04 -16.34 3.89
C GLU A 95 -7.55 -15.23 4.83
N VAL A 96 -8.44 -14.29 5.18
CA VAL A 96 -8.17 -13.24 6.16
C VAL A 96 -7.88 -13.84 7.53
N TYR A 97 -8.73 -14.77 8.00
CA TYR A 97 -8.53 -15.46 9.28
C TYR A 97 -7.17 -16.17 9.35
N LEU A 98 -6.81 -16.93 8.31
CA LEU A 98 -5.53 -17.64 8.24
C LEU A 98 -4.35 -16.68 8.21
N TRP A 99 -4.46 -15.57 7.48
CA TRP A 99 -3.42 -14.55 7.46
C TRP A 99 -3.23 -13.93 8.85
N ILE A 100 -4.31 -13.51 9.52
CA ILE A 100 -4.24 -12.94 10.87
C ILE A 100 -3.65 -13.95 11.86
N THR A 101 -4.06 -15.21 11.80
CA THR A 101 -3.54 -16.27 12.68
C THR A 101 -2.02 -16.42 12.53
N ASN A 102 -1.53 -16.43 11.30
CA ASN A 102 -0.10 -16.61 11.01
C ASN A 102 0.72 -15.32 11.20
N ASN A 103 0.09 -14.15 11.17
CA ASN A 103 0.73 -12.83 11.21
C ASN A 103 0.22 -11.96 12.36
N PHE A 104 -0.21 -12.56 13.47
CA PHE A 104 -0.97 -11.88 14.52
C PHE A 104 -0.27 -10.63 15.08
N ALA A 105 1.04 -10.69 15.31
CA ALA A 105 1.82 -9.53 15.76
C ALA A 105 1.87 -8.40 14.71
N GLN A 106 1.95 -8.76 13.42
CA GLN A 106 1.91 -7.79 12.32
C GLN A 106 0.52 -7.17 12.23
N PHE A 107 -0.55 -7.96 12.35
CA PHE A 107 -1.92 -7.47 12.39
C PHE A 107 -2.13 -6.44 13.50
N ILE A 108 -1.70 -6.74 14.74
CA ILE A 108 -1.76 -5.77 15.85
C ILE A 108 -0.99 -4.49 15.50
N SER A 109 0.23 -4.64 14.95
CA SER A 109 1.04 -3.49 14.55
C SER A 109 0.37 -2.67 13.43
N ALA A 110 -0.29 -3.32 12.47
CA ALA A 110 -1.03 -2.65 11.39
C ALA A 110 -2.11 -1.74 11.95
N VAL A 111 -2.92 -2.24 12.90
CA VAL A 111 -4.02 -1.48 13.50
C VAL A 111 -3.51 -0.29 14.32
N LEU A 112 -2.47 -0.50 15.15
CA LEU A 112 -1.98 0.54 16.07
C LEU A 112 -1.05 1.55 15.37
N ASN A 113 -0.13 1.07 14.56
CA ASN A 113 0.93 1.88 13.97
C ASN A 113 0.64 2.26 12.52
N GLY A 114 -0.34 1.64 11.86
CA GLY A 114 -0.58 1.76 10.43
C GLY A 114 0.16 0.68 9.62
N TYR A 115 -0.16 0.59 8.34
CA TYR A 115 0.37 -0.44 7.44
C TYR A 115 0.56 0.10 6.01
N LYS A 116 1.27 -0.66 5.19
CA LYS A 116 1.23 -0.58 3.73
C LYS A 116 0.34 -1.72 3.24
N VAL A 117 -0.39 -1.49 2.16
CA VAL A 117 -1.10 -2.59 1.50
C VAL A 117 -0.11 -3.32 0.60
N GLU A 118 -0.16 -4.65 0.61
CA GLU A 118 0.41 -5.47 -0.44
C GLU A 118 -0.18 -5.00 -1.77
N LYS A 119 0.67 -4.47 -2.65
CA LYS A 119 0.20 -4.14 -4.00
C LYS A 119 0.08 -5.44 -4.78
N GLU A 120 -1.03 -5.60 -5.48
CA GLU A 120 -1.15 -6.70 -6.43
C GLU A 120 0.00 -6.61 -7.45
N PRO A 121 0.71 -7.73 -7.71
CA PRO A 121 1.72 -7.75 -8.75
C PRO A 121 1.10 -7.36 -10.08
N LEU A 122 1.68 -6.35 -10.72
CA LEU A 122 1.30 -5.93 -12.06
C LEU A 122 2.16 -6.64 -13.09
N TYR A 123 1.55 -6.87 -14.25
CA TYR A 123 2.19 -7.52 -15.38
C TYR A 123 1.98 -6.69 -16.64
N GLU A 124 3.00 -6.63 -17.47
CA GLU A 124 2.89 -6.20 -18.88
C GLU A 124 2.78 -7.47 -19.74
N ILE A 125 1.89 -7.47 -20.73
CA ILE A 125 1.79 -8.58 -21.68
C ILE A 125 2.66 -8.23 -22.89
N VAL A 126 3.86 -8.81 -22.92
CA VAL A 126 4.90 -8.49 -23.91
C VAL A 126 4.82 -9.50 -25.06
N ILE A 127 4.34 -9.05 -26.21
CA ILE A 127 4.19 -9.89 -27.41
C ILE A 127 5.53 -10.03 -28.14
N MET A 128 6.32 -8.96 -28.16
CA MET A 128 7.64 -8.90 -28.77
C MET A 128 8.51 -7.91 -28.00
N ASP A 129 9.78 -8.26 -27.85
CA ASP A 129 10.84 -7.39 -27.36
C ASP A 129 12.05 -7.62 -28.27
N ASP A 130 12.41 -6.63 -29.07
CA ASP A 130 13.54 -6.70 -30.00
C ASP A 130 14.81 -6.00 -29.46
N GLY A 131 14.76 -5.54 -28.20
CA GLY A 131 15.82 -4.80 -27.54
C GLY A 131 15.90 -3.30 -27.91
N GLY A 132 15.06 -2.82 -28.84
CA GLY A 132 14.93 -1.42 -29.20
C GLY A 132 13.56 -0.83 -28.83
N ASP A 133 12.49 -1.61 -28.97
CA ASP A 133 11.14 -1.28 -28.54
C ASP A 133 10.36 -2.55 -28.18
N ARG A 134 9.26 -2.40 -27.44
CA ARG A 134 8.41 -3.52 -27.01
C ARG A 134 7.03 -3.40 -27.61
N GLN A 135 6.45 -4.52 -28.04
CA GLN A 135 5.03 -4.59 -28.39
C GLN A 135 4.24 -5.12 -27.20
N LEU A 136 3.37 -4.27 -26.65
CA LEU A 136 2.60 -4.56 -25.45
C LEU A 136 1.11 -4.66 -25.79
N LEU A 137 0.39 -5.49 -25.04
CA LEU A 137 -1.06 -5.37 -24.97
C LEU A 137 -1.43 -4.08 -24.23
N MET A 138 -2.28 -3.26 -24.83
CA MET A 138 -2.78 -2.01 -24.27
C MET A 138 -4.31 -2.02 -24.22
N ASP A 139 -4.87 -1.46 -23.15
CA ASP A 139 -6.30 -1.22 -23.00
C ASP A 139 -6.59 0.27 -23.25
N PHE A 140 -7.38 0.51 -24.30
CA PHE A 140 -7.75 1.83 -24.79
C PHE A 140 -8.98 2.41 -24.07
N GLY A 141 -9.59 1.64 -23.17
CA GLY A 141 -10.90 1.95 -22.60
C GLY A 141 -12.04 1.48 -23.51
N GLU A 142 -13.27 1.55 -22.97
CA GLU A 142 -14.51 1.09 -23.63
C GLU A 142 -14.46 -0.37 -24.13
N GLY A 143 -13.52 -1.14 -23.59
CA GLY A 143 -13.30 -2.51 -23.93
C GLY A 143 -12.51 -2.74 -25.21
N GLY A 144 -11.84 -1.74 -25.78
CA GLY A 144 -10.86 -1.94 -26.85
C GLY A 144 -9.51 -2.36 -26.29
N ILE A 145 -8.98 -3.50 -26.75
CA ILE A 145 -7.58 -3.86 -26.54
C ILE A 145 -6.85 -3.91 -27.87
N GLU A 146 -5.60 -3.46 -27.90
CA GLU A 146 -4.74 -3.56 -29.09
C GLU A 146 -3.32 -3.90 -28.68
N ILE A 147 -2.57 -4.53 -29.58
CA ILE A 147 -1.14 -4.73 -29.43
C ILE A 147 -0.47 -3.58 -30.18
N ASN A 148 0.30 -2.77 -29.46
CA ASN A 148 1.01 -1.63 -30.05
C ASN A 148 2.42 -1.51 -29.48
N TYR A 149 3.26 -0.74 -30.15
CA TYR A 149 4.59 -0.41 -29.66
C TYR A 149 4.48 0.46 -28.41
N GLU A 150 5.27 0.15 -27.38
CA GLU A 150 5.33 0.89 -26.12
C GLU A 150 5.64 2.36 -26.36
N SER A 151 6.56 2.66 -27.29
CA SER A 151 6.90 4.02 -27.71
C SER A 151 5.71 4.85 -28.20
N ALA A 152 4.65 4.20 -28.72
CA ALA A 152 3.44 4.86 -29.19
C ALA A 152 2.45 5.22 -28.06
N ASN A 153 2.61 4.64 -26.86
CA ASN A 153 1.64 4.82 -25.78
C ASN A 153 1.65 6.24 -25.21
N GLU A 154 2.82 6.88 -25.10
CA GLU A 154 2.98 8.21 -24.44
C GLU A 154 2.25 8.32 -23.08
N GLY A 155 2.01 7.19 -22.39
CA GLY A 155 1.24 7.12 -21.15
C GLY A 155 -0.28 7.28 -21.28
N ARG A 156 -0.85 7.19 -22.49
CA ARG A 156 -2.29 7.41 -22.75
C ARG A 156 -3.16 6.21 -22.42
N TRP A 157 -2.64 5.00 -22.60
CA TRP A 157 -3.37 3.75 -22.48
C TRP A 157 -2.78 2.86 -21.38
N LYS A 158 -3.64 2.04 -20.79
CA LYS A 158 -3.24 1.14 -19.71
C LYS A 158 -2.45 -0.03 -20.30
N GLN A 159 -1.22 -0.24 -19.82
CA GLN A 159 -0.35 -1.34 -20.26
C GLN A 159 -0.03 -2.35 -19.15
N ARG A 160 -0.43 -2.06 -17.91
CA ARG A 160 -0.14 -2.88 -16.72
C ARG A 160 -1.43 -3.47 -16.18
N PHE A 161 -1.43 -4.78 -15.93
CA PHE A 161 -2.61 -5.54 -15.57
C PHE A 161 -2.37 -6.41 -14.33
N THR A 162 -3.40 -6.61 -13.52
CA THR A 162 -3.37 -7.63 -12.47
C THR A 162 -3.64 -9.02 -13.06
N LYS A 163 -3.35 -10.09 -12.32
CA LYS A 163 -3.67 -11.46 -12.80
C LYS A 163 -5.17 -11.66 -13.07
N ALA A 164 -6.02 -11.05 -12.25
CA ALA A 164 -7.46 -11.11 -12.42
C ALA A 164 -7.91 -10.41 -13.71
N GLU A 165 -7.32 -9.25 -14.01
CA GLU A 165 -7.60 -8.53 -15.25
C GLU A 165 -7.13 -9.30 -16.48
N ILE A 166 -5.94 -9.91 -16.43
CA ILE A 166 -5.47 -10.79 -17.51
C ILE A 166 -6.45 -11.93 -17.72
N SER A 167 -6.86 -12.64 -16.65
CA SER A 167 -7.83 -13.74 -16.76
C SER A 167 -9.17 -13.30 -17.35
N ALA A 168 -9.65 -12.11 -17.00
CA ALA A 168 -10.88 -11.54 -17.56
C ALA A 168 -10.73 -11.25 -19.06
N ILE A 169 -9.60 -10.67 -19.49
CA ILE A 169 -9.27 -10.42 -20.90
C ILE A 169 -9.19 -11.75 -21.67
N GLU A 170 -8.47 -12.73 -21.12
CA GLU A 170 -8.34 -14.06 -21.72
C GLU A 170 -9.69 -14.71 -21.97
N THR A 171 -10.59 -14.62 -20.98
CA THR A 171 -11.97 -15.12 -21.08
C THR A 171 -12.76 -14.38 -22.15
N ARG A 172 -12.69 -13.04 -22.16
CA ARG A 172 -13.43 -12.19 -23.10
C ARG A 172 -13.03 -12.44 -24.55
N TYR A 173 -11.74 -12.60 -24.82
CA TYR A 173 -11.21 -12.72 -26.18
C TYR A 173 -10.89 -14.15 -26.60
N ASN A 174 -11.04 -15.12 -25.69
CA ASN A 174 -10.67 -16.52 -25.89
C ASN A 174 -9.21 -16.66 -26.39
N LYS A 175 -8.30 -15.98 -25.70
CA LYS A 175 -6.85 -15.96 -25.96
C LYS A 175 -6.10 -16.17 -24.64
N LYS A 176 -4.90 -16.73 -24.70
CA LYS A 176 -4.08 -17.01 -23.51
C LYS A 176 -2.92 -16.04 -23.41
N TYR A 177 -3.18 -14.85 -22.89
CA TYR A 177 -2.19 -13.77 -22.73
C TYR A 177 -1.26 -13.96 -21.54
N SER A 178 -1.65 -14.79 -20.55
CA SER A 178 -0.85 -15.12 -19.37
C SER A 178 0.52 -15.73 -19.70
N ASP A 179 0.67 -16.40 -20.84
CA ASP A 179 1.95 -16.96 -21.30
C ASP A 179 2.98 -15.86 -21.68
N PHE A 180 2.53 -14.64 -21.90
CA PHE A 180 3.35 -13.46 -22.27
C PHE A 180 3.45 -12.43 -21.14
N ALA A 181 2.91 -12.74 -19.96
CA ALA A 181 2.86 -11.82 -18.83
C ALA A 181 4.23 -11.73 -18.15
N VAL A 182 4.83 -10.53 -18.18
CA VAL A 182 6.10 -10.20 -17.53
C VAL A 182 5.81 -9.34 -16.30
N PRO A 183 6.27 -9.73 -15.10
CA PRO A 183 6.04 -8.94 -13.89
C PRO A 183 6.74 -7.58 -13.99
N VAL A 184 6.08 -6.53 -13.50
CA VAL A 184 6.63 -5.18 -13.42
C VAL A 184 7.27 -4.98 -12.06
N GLU A 185 8.55 -4.62 -12.01
CA GLU A 185 9.24 -4.31 -10.75
C GLU A 185 8.83 -2.92 -10.21
N GLU A 186 8.69 -2.80 -8.89
CA GLU A 186 8.38 -1.51 -8.24
C GLU A 186 9.57 -0.54 -8.37
N GLY A 187 9.56 0.31 -9.38
CA GLY A 187 10.60 1.32 -9.59
C GLY A 187 10.49 2.13 -10.89
N GLU A 188 9.74 1.63 -11.87
CA GLU A 188 9.54 2.30 -13.15
C GLU A 188 8.13 2.92 -13.21
N GLY A 189 8.03 4.19 -12.82
CA GLY A 189 6.82 5.01 -12.89
C GLY A 189 7.17 6.49 -12.85
#